data_AF-G8ZCY4-F1
#
_entry.id   AF-G8ZCY4-F1
#
_cell.length_a   1.000
_cell.length_b   1.000
_cell.length_c   1.000
_cell.angle_alpha   90.00
_cell.angle_beta   90.00
_cell.angle_gamma   90.00
#
_symmetry.space_group_name_H-M   'P 1'
#
loop_
_entity.id
_entity.type
_entity.pdbx_description
1 polymer ?
#
loop_
_entity_poly.entity_id
_entity_poly.type
_entity_poly.pdbx_seq_one_letter_code
_entity_poly.pdbx_strand_id
1 'polypeptide(L)' 'SITGNLPEVPSLDLERLTGSGSTLNVDGNRQSAADRAIERLNGMDAQKLRQEATEEISGNN' A
#
# COMPACT_ATOMS: atom_id res chain seq x y z
N SER A 1 -15.69 -17.40 1.25
CA SER A 1 -14.76 -18.12 0.37
C SER A 1 -13.35 -17.69 0.75
N ILE A 2 -12.56 -18.56 1.36
CA ILE A 2 -11.10 -18.36 1.41
C ILE A 2 -10.66 -18.58 -0.03
N THR A 3 -10.24 -17.52 -0.71
CA THR A 3 -9.56 -17.66 -2.01
C THR A 3 -8.45 -18.68 -1.80
N GLY A 4 -8.50 -19.85 -2.44
CA GLY A 4 -7.58 -20.99 -2.26
C GLY A 4 -6.15 -20.73 -2.73
N ASN A 5 -5.70 -19.49 -2.58
CA ASN A 5 -4.50 -18.87 -3.12
C ASN A 5 -3.53 -18.46 -2.01
N LEU A 6 -3.84 -18.78 -0.74
CA LEU A 6 -2.96 -18.49 0.38
C LEU A 6 -1.72 -19.40 0.30
N PRO A 7 -0.49 -18.85 0.22
CA PRO A 7 0.73 -19.65 0.15
C PRO A 7 0.95 -20.50 1.40
N GLU A 8 1.73 -21.58 1.29
CA GLU A 8 2.13 -22.38 2.46
C GLU A 8 2.94 -21.57 3.47
N VAL A 9 2.62 -21.76 4.76
CA VAL A 9 3.07 -20.94 5.90
C VAL A 9 4.59 -20.83 6.09
N PRO A 10 5.44 -21.85 5.86
CA PRO A 10 6.85 -21.79 6.27
C PRO A 10 7.69 -20.72 5.58
N SER A 11 7.15 -20.05 4.55
CA SER A 11 7.88 -19.04 3.78
C SER A 11 7.01 -17.84 3.37
N LEU A 12 5.98 -17.51 4.16
CA LEU A 12 5.06 -16.41 3.89
C LEU A 12 5.70 -15.05 4.21
N ASP A 13 5.81 -14.18 3.21
CA ASP A 13 6.24 -12.79 3.33
C ASP A 13 5.31 -11.86 2.53
N LEU A 14 5.52 -10.54 2.67
CA LEU A 14 4.70 -9.52 2.00
C LEU A 14 4.80 -9.59 0.46
N GLU A 15 5.95 -9.98 -0.08
CA GLU A 15 6.17 -10.08 -1.52
C GLU A 15 5.35 -11.24 -2.11
N ARG A 16 5.34 -12.39 -1.44
CA ARG A 16 4.57 -13.57 -1.85
C ARG A 16 3.08 -13.41 -1.63
N LEU A 17 2.66 -12.59 -0.67
CA LEU A 17 1.24 -12.36 -0.41
C LEU A 17 0.65 -11.27 -1.31
N THR A 18 1.40 -10.19 -1.56
CA THR A 18 0.85 -8.96 -2.12
C THR A 18 1.54 -8.44 -3.37
N GLY A 19 2.75 -8.92 -3.64
CA GLY A 19 3.62 -8.51 -4.74
C GLY A 19 3.68 -9.53 -5.88
N SER A 20 4.82 -9.60 -6.54
CA SER A 20 5.02 -10.37 -7.76
C SER A 20 5.05 -11.88 -7.51
N GLY A 21 5.42 -12.29 -6.29
CA GLY A 21 5.34 -13.68 -5.84
C GLY A 21 3.92 -14.18 -5.55
N SER A 22 2.91 -13.31 -5.61
CA SER A 22 1.51 -13.66 -5.38
C SER A 22 0.92 -14.41 -6.58
N THR A 23 0.07 -15.39 -6.30
CA THR A 23 -0.78 -16.05 -7.32
C THR A 23 -1.73 -15.08 -8.03
N LEU A 24 -1.90 -13.87 -7.49
CA LEU A 24 -2.69 -12.79 -8.07
C LEU A 24 -1.87 -11.87 -8.99
N ASN A 25 -0.58 -12.18 -9.22
CA ASN A 25 0.27 -11.49 -10.17
C ASN A 25 0.07 -12.05 -11.59
N VAL A 26 -0.97 -11.58 -12.28
CA VAL A 26 -1.36 -12.09 -13.61
C VAL A 26 -0.44 -11.57 -14.73
N ASP A 27 0.06 -10.34 -14.60
CA ASP A 27 0.84 -9.64 -15.64
C ASP A 27 2.36 -9.60 -15.35
N GLY A 28 2.80 -10.18 -14.23
CA GLY A 28 4.20 -10.24 -13.83
C GLY A 28 4.70 -8.98 -13.10
N ASN A 29 3.95 -7.88 -13.10
CA ASN A 29 4.43 -6.56 -12.66
C ASN A 29 3.76 -6.05 -11.37
N ARG A 30 3.10 -6.94 -10.63
CA ARG A 30 2.44 -6.58 -9.37
C ARG A 30 3.47 -6.16 -8.31
N GLN A 31 3.45 -4.88 -7.93
CA GLN A 31 4.28 -4.37 -6.82
C GLN A 31 3.81 -4.90 -5.46
N SER A 32 4.72 -5.00 -4.50
CA SER A 32 4.38 -5.36 -3.11
C SER A 32 3.55 -4.26 -2.41
N ALA A 33 2.88 -4.60 -1.32
CA ALA A 33 2.18 -3.60 -0.49
C ALA A 33 3.14 -2.57 0.11
N ALA A 34 4.38 -2.97 0.43
CA ALA A 34 5.40 -2.08 0.95
C ALA A 34 5.84 -1.05 -0.09
N ASP A 35 6.11 -1.48 -1.33
CA ASP A 35 6.53 -0.58 -2.41
C ASP A 35 5.43 0.43 -2.74
N ARG A 36 4.17 -0.03 -2.84
CA ARG A 36 3.02 0.87 -3.03
C ARG A 36 2.85 1.86 -1.87
N ALA A 37 3.26 1.51 -0.66
CA ALA A 37 3.20 2.44 0.47
C ALA A 37 4.29 3.51 0.34
N ILE A 38 5.51 3.11 -0.03
CA ILE A 38 6.62 4.02 -0.28
C ILE A 38 6.30 5.00 -1.41
N GLU A 39 5.72 4.53 -2.53
CA GLU A 39 5.30 5.42 -3.62
C GLU A 39 4.27 6.47 -3.19
N ARG A 40 3.28 6.07 -2.37
CA ARG A 40 2.31 7.01 -1.79
C ARG A 40 2.98 8.04 -0.89
N LEU A 41 3.97 7.62 -0.10
CA LEU A 41 4.73 8.53 0.78
C LEU A 41 5.61 9.48 -0.03
N ASN A 42 6.26 9.00 -1.09
CA ASN A 42 7.11 9.83 -1.96
C ASN A 42 6.31 10.88 -2.72
N GLY A 43 5.05 10.58 -3.08
CA GLY A 43 4.13 11.55 -3.69
C GLY A 43 3.48 12.51 -2.69
N MET A 44 3.73 12.34 -1.39
CA MET A 44 3.06 13.10 -0.33
C MET A 44 3.85 14.36 0.03
N ASP A 45 3.28 15.52 -0.25
CA ASP A 45 3.73 16.77 0.38
C ASP A 45 3.12 16.86 1.78
N ALA A 46 3.81 16.26 2.75
CA ALA A 46 3.36 16.24 4.14
C ALA A 46 3.23 17.65 4.73
N GLN A 47 3.96 18.65 4.22
CA GLN A 47 3.84 20.02 4.70
C GLN A 47 2.55 20.67 4.19
N LYS A 48 2.27 20.55 2.89
CA LYS A 48 1.02 21.05 2.29
C LYS A 48 -0.20 20.42 2.96
N LEU A 49 -0.20 19.11 3.17
CA LEU A 49 -1.31 18.42 3.84
C LEU A 49 -1.53 18.91 5.28
N ARG A 50 -0.45 19.20 6.02
CA ARG A 50 -0.58 19.79 7.37
C ARG A 50 -1.18 21.20 7.32
N GLN A 51 -0.82 22.00 6.32
CA GLN A 51 -1.36 23.36 6.16
C GLN A 51 -2.85 23.31 5.84
N GLU A 52 -3.26 22.51 4.84
CA GLU A 52 -4.66 22.31 4.47
C GLU A 52 -5.51 21.86 5.68
N ALA A 53 -5.03 20.89 6.45
CA ALA A 53 -5.72 20.43 7.66
C ALA A 53 -5.83 21.53 8.74
N THR A 54 -4.83 22.40 8.86
CA THR A 54 -4.85 23.52 9.81
C THR A 54 -5.86 24.58 9.39
N GLU A 55 -5.93 24.90 8.09
CA GLU A 55 -6.90 25.83 7.51
C GLU A 55 -8.34 25.32 7.65
N GLU A 56 -8.58 24.02 7.44
CA GLU A 56 -9.89 23.40 7.64
C GLU A 56 -10.36 23.49 9.10
N ILE A 57 -9.47 23.24 10.06
CA ILE A 57 -9.78 23.37 11.50
C ILE A 57 -10.02 24.84 11.87
N SER A 58 -9.22 25.77 11.34
CA SER A 58 -9.32 27.19 11.67
C SER A 58 -10.52 27.89 11.01
N GLY A 59 -10.94 27.45 9.82
CA GLY A 59 -12.05 28.03 9.05
C GLY A 59 -13.44 27.63 9.53
N ASN A 60 -13.54 26.67 10.45
CA ASN A 60 -14.78 26.20 11.06
C ASN A 60 -15.15 26.93 12.38
N ASN A 61 -14.55 28.09 12.66
CA ASN A 61 -14.88 28.95 13.82
C ASN A 61 -15.50 30.29 13.39
#